data_AF-A0A8T0VPZ1-F1
#
_entry.id   AF-A0A8T0VPZ1-F1
#
_cell.length_a   1.000
_cell.length_b   1.000
_cell.length_c   1.000
_cell.angle_alpha   90.00
_cell.angle_beta   90.00
_cell.angle_gamma   90.00
#
_symmetry.space_group_name_H-M   'P 1'
#
loop_
_entity.id
_entity.type
_entity.pdbx_description
1 polymer ?
#
loop_
_entity_poly.entity_id
_entity_poly.type
_entity_poly.pdbx_seq_one_letter_code
_entity_poly.pdbx_strand_id
1 'polypeptide(L)'
;MFADAFPILIASQGSLDALNKILKEPVQMNRFRANIIVDGCHPYSEDLWKTVKINLLTFIGVRLRDCCKVPNVDQENATPGIEPNETLRTFRFGEVLRPSHKNKRQVFFGQNLVCKESLSANGKERIIKVGDPVYVLHSFSSPDEAPA
;
A
#
# COMPACT_ATOMS: atom_id res chain seq x y z
N MET A 1 -6.51 11.01 -14.37
CA MET A 1 -5.83 9.74 -14.05
C MET A 1 -6.86 8.83 -13.43
N PHE A 2 -7.16 7.68 -14.04
CA PHE A 2 -8.16 6.74 -13.52
C PHE A 2 -7.48 5.76 -12.55
N ALA A 3 -8.07 5.56 -11.38
CA ALA A 3 -7.60 4.59 -10.40
C ALA A 3 -8.13 3.19 -10.74
N ASP A 4 -7.37 2.15 -10.39
CA ASP A 4 -7.71 0.76 -10.73
C ASP A 4 -8.90 0.25 -9.91
N ALA A 5 -8.88 0.48 -8.59
CA ALA A 5 -9.96 0.08 -7.68
C ALA A 5 -10.28 1.14 -6.63
N PHE A 6 -9.25 1.75 -6.02
CA PHE A 6 -9.38 2.71 -4.93
C PHE A 6 -8.54 3.96 -5.21
N PRO A 7 -8.98 5.14 -4.74
CA PRO A 7 -8.38 6.41 -5.13
C PRO A 7 -6.97 6.63 -4.60
N ILE A 8 -6.58 5.95 -3.51
CA ILE A 8 -5.33 6.19 -2.80
C ILE A 8 -4.70 4.85 -2.43
N LEU A 9 -3.42 4.69 -2.75
CA LEU A 9 -2.56 3.62 -2.26
C LEU A 9 -1.53 4.19 -1.28
N ILE A 10 -1.48 3.62 -0.07
CA ILE A 10 -0.43 3.90 0.91
C ILE A 10 0.56 2.73 0.97
N ALA A 11 1.85 3.05 1.12
CA ALA A 11 2.90 2.08 1.36
C ALA A 11 3.96 2.69 2.29
N SER A 12 4.67 1.86 3.05
CA SER A 12 5.77 2.35 3.88
C SER A 12 7.13 2.19 3.20
N GLN A 13 8.04 3.12 3.48
CA GLN A 13 9.44 3.02 3.06
C GLN A 13 10.09 1.78 3.67
N GLY A 14 9.78 1.49 4.94
CA GLY A 14 10.23 0.27 5.62
C GLY A 14 9.83 -1.04 4.90
N SER A 15 8.61 -1.11 4.33
CA SER A 15 8.18 -2.25 3.50
C SER A 15 9.01 -2.42 2.24
N LEU A 16 9.34 -1.31 1.56
CA LEU A 16 10.16 -1.32 0.36
C LEU A 16 11.60 -1.72 0.69
N ASP A 17 12.16 -1.16 1.77
CA ASP A 17 13.51 -1.48 2.20
C ASP A 17 13.65 -2.94 2.61
N ALA A 18 12.65 -3.49 3.31
CA ALA A 18 12.60 -4.91 3.66
C ALA A 18 12.56 -5.81 2.42
N LEU A 19 11.77 -5.44 1.41
CA LEU A 19 11.72 -6.16 0.14
C LEU A 19 13.07 -6.06 -0.61
N ASN A 20 13.65 -4.87 -0.70
CA ASN A 20 14.91 -4.63 -1.41
C ASN A 20 16.11 -5.35 -0.80
N LYS A 21 16.06 -5.71 0.49
CA LYS A 21 17.09 -6.56 1.13
C LYS A 21 17.08 -8.01 0.62
N ILE A 22 15.96 -8.46 0.06
CA ILE A 22 15.77 -9.84 -0.43
C ILE A 22 15.97 -9.90 -1.95
N LEU A 23 15.60 -8.82 -2.66
CA LEU A 23 15.76 -8.74 -4.11
C LEU A 23 17.23 -8.74 -4.52
N LYS A 24 17.52 -9.40 -5.65
CA LYS A 24 18.83 -9.33 -6.31
C LYS A 24 19.14 -7.93 -6.82
N GLU A 25 18.11 -7.29 -7.37
CA GLU A 25 18.16 -5.91 -7.88
C GLU A 25 17.10 -5.08 -7.15
N PRO A 26 17.50 -4.08 -6.36
CA PRO A 26 16.57 -3.21 -5.67
C PRO A 26 15.65 -2.46 -6.63
N VAL A 27 14.39 -2.29 -6.22
CA VAL A 27 13.39 -1.53 -6.96
C VAL A 27 12.97 -0.27 -6.22
N GLN A 28 12.47 0.71 -6.96
CA GLN A 28 11.94 1.96 -6.40
C GLN A 28 10.43 1.86 -6.12
N MET A 29 9.93 2.71 -5.22
CA MET A 29 8.50 2.78 -4.88
C MET A 29 7.59 3.08 -6.08
N ASN A 30 8.13 3.72 -7.13
CA ASN A 30 7.38 4.02 -8.35
C ASN A 30 6.83 2.77 -9.06
N ARG A 31 7.49 1.61 -8.94
CA ARG A 31 6.99 0.31 -9.45
C ARG A 31 5.63 -0.05 -8.86
N PHE A 32 5.39 0.35 -7.61
CA PHE A 32 4.18 0.06 -6.86
C PHE A 32 3.09 1.12 -7.02
N ARG A 33 3.43 2.30 -7.57
CA ARG A 33 2.52 3.44 -7.80
C ARG A 33 1.79 3.92 -6.54
N ALA A 34 2.48 3.89 -5.39
CA ALA A 34 1.95 4.44 -4.15
C ALA A 34 1.73 5.96 -4.26
N ASN A 35 0.63 6.45 -3.70
CA ASN A 35 0.30 7.88 -3.65
C ASN A 35 0.85 8.52 -2.38
N ILE A 36 0.74 7.81 -1.26
CA ILE A 36 1.25 8.24 0.04
C ILE A 36 2.34 7.26 0.45
N ILE A 37 3.54 7.77 0.70
CA ILE A 37 4.69 7.01 1.17
C ILE A 37 4.95 7.45 2.59
N VAL A 38 4.98 6.50 3.52
CA VAL A 38 5.16 6.79 4.96
C VAL A 38 6.49 6.23 5.43
N ASP A 39 7.17 6.97 6.29
CA ASP A 39 8.41 6.54 6.93
C ASP A 39 8.24 6.46 8.45
N GLY A 40 9.17 5.82 9.14
CA GLY A 40 9.19 5.72 10.60
C GLY A 40 8.28 4.65 11.20
N CYS A 41 7.86 3.65 10.43
CA CYS A 41 7.10 2.50 10.92
C CYS A 41 7.81 1.17 10.62
N HIS A 42 7.44 0.11 11.35
CA HIS A 42 7.97 -1.22 11.06
C HIS A 42 7.51 -1.69 9.66
N PRO A 43 8.34 -2.46 8.93
CA PRO A 43 7.96 -2.99 7.63
C PRO A 43 6.59 -3.67 7.65
N TYR A 44 5.77 -3.35 6.67
CA TYR A 44 4.41 -3.85 6.45
C TYR A 44 3.38 -3.46 7.52
N SER A 45 3.69 -2.51 8.40
CA SER A 45 2.72 -2.02 9.40
C SER A 45 1.45 -1.46 8.75
N GLU A 46 1.55 -0.91 7.54
CA GLU A 46 0.43 -0.36 6.80
C GLU A 46 -0.69 -1.37 6.51
N ASP A 47 -0.39 -2.67 6.51
CA ASP A 47 -1.39 -3.72 6.32
C ASP A 47 -2.50 -3.67 7.37
N LEU A 48 -2.14 -3.25 8.59
CA LEU A 48 -3.02 -3.24 9.74
C LEU A 48 -3.78 -1.93 9.90
N TRP A 49 -3.48 -0.89 9.13
CA TRP A 49 -4.06 0.43 9.36
C TRP A 49 -5.54 0.45 8.95
N LYS A 50 -6.42 0.56 9.93
CA LYS A 50 -7.87 0.62 9.70
C LYS A 50 -8.34 2.06 9.53
N THR A 51 -7.80 2.97 10.33
CA THR A 51 -8.12 4.39 10.26
C THR A 51 -6.86 5.20 10.50
N VAL A 52 -6.53 6.05 9.53
CA VAL A 52 -5.33 6.89 9.53
C VAL A 52 -5.76 8.34 9.43
N LYS A 53 -5.10 9.23 10.18
CA LYS A 53 -5.32 10.66 10.11
C LYS A 53 -4.02 11.35 9.69
N ILE A 54 -4.11 12.18 8.66
CA ILE A 54 -3.02 13.04 8.20
C ILE A 54 -3.59 14.45 8.11
N ASN A 55 -3.08 15.35 8.96
CA ASN A 55 -3.60 16.71 9.08
C ASN A 55 -5.14 16.73 9.36
N LEU A 56 -5.93 17.35 8.47
CA LEU A 56 -7.39 17.48 8.57
C LEU A 56 -8.15 16.38 7.81
N LEU A 57 -7.45 15.37 7.29
CA LEU A 57 -8.03 14.29 6.49
C LEU A 57 -7.96 12.95 7.23
N THR A 58 -9.05 12.20 7.16
CA THR A 58 -9.18 10.86 7.70
C THR A 58 -9.28 9.88 6.55
N PHE A 59 -8.38 8.89 6.54
CA PHE A 59 -8.35 7.82 5.57
C PHE A 59 -8.78 6.51 6.22
N ILE A 60 -9.57 5.73 5.49
CA ILE A 60 -10.05 4.42 5.91
C ILE A 60 -9.35 3.35 5.09
N GLY A 61 -8.71 2.38 5.77
CA GLY A 61 -8.11 1.21 5.15
C GLY A 61 -9.18 0.28 4.61
N VAL A 62 -9.22 0.12 3.29
CA VAL A 62 -10.27 -0.66 2.62
C VAL A 62 -9.83 -2.09 2.36
N ARG A 63 -8.64 -2.30 1.82
CA ARG A 63 -8.10 -3.65 1.58
C ARG A 63 -6.60 -3.61 1.36
N LEU A 64 -5.92 -4.73 1.60
CA LEU A 64 -4.55 -4.89 1.13
C LEU A 64 -4.51 -4.77 -0.40
N ARG A 65 -3.45 -4.17 -0.93
CA ARG A 65 -3.31 -4.01 -2.38
C ARG A 65 -2.68 -5.26 -2.97
N ASP A 66 -3.44 -5.96 -3.83
CA ASP A 66 -2.96 -7.07 -4.63
C ASP A 66 -2.11 -6.61 -5.82
N CYS A 67 -0.91 -7.17 -5.96
CA CYS A 67 0.04 -6.85 -7.01
C CYS A 67 -0.38 -7.51 -8.32
N CYS A 68 -0.61 -6.69 -9.35
CA CYS A 68 -0.70 -7.15 -10.74
C CYS A 68 0.71 -7.27 -11.35
N LYS A 69 0.84 -7.45 -12.67
CA LYS A 69 2.16 -7.56 -13.34
C LYS A 69 2.89 -6.23 -13.51
N VAL A 70 2.24 -5.10 -13.27
CA VAL A 70 2.82 -3.75 -13.51
C VAL A 70 4.10 -3.48 -12.72
N PRO A 71 4.22 -3.85 -11.42
CA PRO A 71 5.47 -3.68 -10.69
C PRO A 71 6.65 -4.41 -11.32
N ASN A 72 6.40 -5.41 -12.16
CA ASN A 72 7.45 -6.18 -12.84
C ASN A 72 8.01 -5.51 -14.09
N VAL A 73 7.43 -4.39 -14.52
CA VAL A 73 7.89 -3.67 -15.71
C VAL A 73 8.88 -2.62 -15.30
N ASP A 74 10.04 -2.64 -15.94
CA ASP A 74 11.03 -1.59 -15.77
C ASP A 74 10.52 -0.27 -16.36
N GLN A 75 10.27 0.71 -15.49
CA GLN A 75 9.73 2.03 -15.84
C GLN A 75 10.71 2.89 -16.65
N GLU A 76 12.01 2.59 -16.68
CA GLU A 76 12.97 3.39 -17.45
C GLU A 76 13.02 2.96 -18.93
N ASN A 77 12.87 1.66 -19.20
CA ASN A 77 13.07 1.09 -20.53
C ASN A 77 11.87 0.23 -21.03
N ALA A 78 10.80 0.14 -20.24
CA ALA A 78 9.59 -0.65 -20.51
C ALA A 78 9.80 -2.16 -20.62
N THR A 79 10.92 -2.71 -20.14
CA THR A 79 11.20 -4.14 -20.22
C THR A 79 10.37 -4.92 -19.19
N PRO A 80 9.61 -5.94 -19.60
CA PRO A 80 8.86 -6.78 -18.67
C PRO A 80 9.78 -7.78 -17.96
N GLY A 81 9.51 -8.03 -16.68
CA GLY A 81 10.19 -9.05 -15.88
C GLY A 81 9.23 -9.88 -15.02
N ILE A 82 9.78 -10.58 -14.03
CA ILE A 82 9.03 -11.38 -13.05
C ILE A 82 9.14 -10.83 -11.61
N GLU A 83 10.18 -10.04 -11.33
CA GLU A 83 10.40 -9.37 -10.05
C GLU A 83 9.77 -7.98 -10.06
N PRO A 84 9.23 -7.48 -8.93
CA PRO A 84 9.40 -8.00 -7.56
C PRO A 84 8.35 -9.05 -7.14
N ASN A 85 7.41 -9.41 -8.01
CA ASN A 85 6.29 -10.26 -7.63
C ASN A 85 6.71 -11.68 -7.23
N GLU A 86 7.71 -12.28 -7.89
CA GLU A 86 8.21 -13.61 -7.52
C GLU A 86 8.82 -13.62 -6.12
N THR A 87 9.64 -12.63 -5.78
CA THR A 87 10.17 -12.49 -4.41
C THR A 87 9.06 -12.24 -3.40
N LEU A 88 8.15 -11.30 -3.67
CA LEU A 88 7.01 -11.02 -2.80
C LEU A 88 6.14 -12.27 -2.58
N ARG A 89 5.97 -13.12 -3.59
CA ARG A 89 5.18 -14.36 -3.48
C ARG A 89 5.73 -15.33 -2.42
N THR A 90 7.02 -15.26 -2.08
CA THR A 90 7.60 -16.17 -1.07
C THR A 90 7.14 -15.86 0.36
N PHE A 91 6.74 -14.62 0.67
CA PHE A 91 6.37 -14.21 2.04
C PHE A 91 5.13 -13.31 2.15
N ARG A 92 4.61 -12.79 1.03
CA ARG A 92 3.44 -11.91 0.94
C ARG A 92 2.27 -12.53 0.18
N PHE A 93 2.24 -13.85 0.08
CA PHE A 93 1.17 -14.56 -0.60
C PHE A 93 -0.09 -14.65 0.28
N GLY A 94 -1.27 -14.64 -0.34
CA GLY A 94 -2.55 -14.64 0.36
C GLY A 94 -2.77 -15.86 1.25
N GLU A 95 -2.22 -17.03 0.90
CA GLU A 95 -2.26 -18.21 1.78
C GLU A 95 -1.54 -17.97 3.12
N VAL A 96 -0.53 -17.10 3.14
CA VAL A 96 0.24 -16.75 4.34
C VAL A 96 -0.41 -15.58 5.07
N LEU A 97 -0.75 -14.50 4.36
CA LEU A 97 -1.23 -13.27 4.99
C LEU A 97 -2.71 -13.29 5.34
N ARG A 98 -3.52 -14.03 4.57
CA ARG A 98 -4.99 -14.00 4.65
C ARG A 98 -5.59 -15.41 4.52
N PRO A 99 -5.26 -16.34 5.44
CA PRO A 99 -5.63 -17.75 5.35
C PRO A 99 -7.15 -17.98 5.34
N SER A 100 -7.96 -17.07 5.88
CA SER A 100 -9.42 -17.21 5.94
C SER A 100 -10.13 -16.68 4.70
N HIS A 101 -9.44 -15.96 3.80
CA HIS A 101 -10.03 -15.35 2.62
C HIS A 101 -10.24 -16.34 1.47
N LYS A 102 -11.25 -16.07 0.63
CA LYS A 102 -11.58 -16.90 -0.54
C LYS A 102 -10.50 -16.81 -1.63
N ASN A 103 -9.95 -15.61 -1.86
CA ASN A 103 -8.93 -15.36 -2.88
C ASN A 103 -7.53 -15.41 -2.27
N LYS A 104 -6.96 -16.62 -2.20
CA LYS A 104 -5.64 -16.84 -1.60
C LYS A 104 -4.47 -16.67 -2.58
N ARG A 105 -4.76 -16.65 -3.89
CA ARG A 105 -3.76 -16.58 -4.97
C ARG A 105 -3.37 -15.15 -5.36
N GLN A 106 -3.16 -14.29 -4.37
CA GLN A 106 -2.76 -12.90 -4.55
C GLN A 106 -1.46 -12.63 -3.78
N VAL A 107 -0.68 -11.67 -4.28
CA VAL A 107 0.56 -11.19 -3.66
C VAL A 107 0.32 -9.75 -3.22
N PHE A 108 0.71 -9.36 -2.01
CA PHE A 108 0.29 -8.07 -1.43
C PHE A 108 1.44 -7.11 -1.16
N PHE A 109 1.28 -5.85 -1.55
CA PHE A 109 2.19 -4.75 -1.20
C PHE A 109 1.45 -3.41 -1.11
N GLY A 110 1.46 -2.81 0.08
CA GLY A 110 0.71 -1.60 0.41
C GLY A 110 -0.77 -1.86 0.70
N GLN A 111 -1.48 -0.78 1.04
CA GLN A 111 -2.89 -0.82 1.42
C GLN A 111 -3.69 0.24 0.65
N ASN A 112 -4.88 -0.13 0.16
CA ASN A 112 -5.80 0.78 -0.49
C ASN A 112 -6.61 1.57 0.54
N LEU A 113 -6.71 2.88 0.35
CA LEU A 113 -7.40 3.81 1.23
C LEU A 113 -8.52 4.58 0.51
N VAL A 114 -9.51 5.03 1.28
CA VAL A 114 -10.46 6.07 0.86
C VAL A 114 -10.41 7.24 1.83
N CYS A 115 -10.53 8.46 1.30
CA CYS A 115 -10.68 9.67 2.11
C CYS A 115 -12.13 9.78 2.58
N LYS A 116 -12.35 9.96 3.89
CA LYS A 116 -13.69 10.05 4.48
C LYS A 116 -14.36 11.38 4.16
N GLU A 117 -13.59 12.46 4.12
CA GLU A 117 -14.12 13.80 3.95
C GLU A 117 -14.37 14.15 2.48
N SER A 118 -15.52 14.80 2.22
CA SER A 118 -15.79 15.42 0.93
C SER A 118 -14.88 16.63 0.74
N LEU A 119 -14.08 16.59 -0.33
CA LEU A 119 -13.17 17.67 -0.70
C LEU A 119 -13.91 18.88 -1.32
N SER A 120 -15.18 18.71 -1.68
CA SER A 120 -15.94 19.68 -2.49
C SER A 120 -16.75 20.70 -1.67
N ALA A 121 -16.73 20.63 -0.33
CA ALA A 121 -17.84 21.19 0.43
C ALA A 121 -17.72 22.66 0.87
N ASN A 122 -16.53 23.29 1.01
CA ASN A 122 -16.46 24.60 1.71
C ASN A 122 -15.29 25.53 1.32
N GLY A 123 -14.72 25.45 0.11
CA GLY A 123 -13.71 26.41 -0.37
C GLY A 123 -12.37 26.46 0.39
N LYS A 124 -12.20 25.69 1.48
CA LYS A 124 -10.91 25.45 2.14
C LYS A 124 -10.27 24.20 1.55
N GLU A 125 -9.19 24.40 0.80
CA GLU A 125 -8.32 23.32 0.35
C GLU A 125 -7.86 22.48 1.55
N ARG A 126 -8.11 21.17 1.47
CA ARG A 126 -7.58 20.21 2.44
C ARG A 126 -6.38 19.54 1.80
N ILE A 127 -5.19 20.02 2.16
CA ILE A 127 -3.92 19.57 1.59
C ILE A 127 -3.17 18.77 2.65
N ILE A 128 -2.59 17.65 2.21
CA ILE A 128 -1.50 16.97 2.92
C ILE A 128 -0.18 17.31 2.23
N LYS A 129 0.88 17.43 3.01
CA LYS A 129 2.23 17.76 2.54
C LYS A 129 3.22 16.71 3.02
N VAL A 130 4.33 16.59 2.28
CA VAL A 130 5.48 15.83 2.76
C VAL A 130 5.95 16.41 4.10
N GLY A 131 6.18 15.53 5.07
CA GLY A 131 6.52 15.91 6.44
C GLY A 131 5.33 15.99 7.39
N ASP A 132 4.08 15.93 6.90
CA ASP A 132 2.92 15.85 7.79
C ASP A 132 2.94 14.53 8.58
N PRO A 133 2.71 14.56 9.91
CA PRO A 133 2.68 13.36 10.72
C PRO A 133 1.47 12.50 10.38
N VAL A 134 1.69 11.18 10.39
CA VAL A 134 0.67 10.17 10.16
C VAL A 134 0.27 9.54 11.49
N TYR A 135 -1.01 9.68 11.85
CA TYR A 135 -1.55 9.10 13.09
C TYR A 135 -2.43 7.89 12.76
N VAL A 136 -2.08 6.73 13.30
CA VAL A 136 -2.91 5.53 13.21
C VAL A 136 -3.90 5.55 14.37
N LEU A 137 -5.18 5.78 14.07
CA LEU A 137 -6.24 5.88 15.08
C LEU A 137 -6.80 4.51 15.46
N HIS A 138 -6.90 3.61 14.47
CA HIS A 138 -7.38 2.26 14.66
C HIS A 138 -6.59 1.30 13.77
N SER A 139 -6.35 0.09 14.27
CA SER A 139 -5.71 -1.00 13.54
C SER A 139 -6.60 -2.24 13.51
N PHE A 140 -6.44 -3.07 12.47
CA PHE A 140 -6.91 -4.46 12.47
C PHE A 140 -6.02 -5.30 13.40
N SER A 141 -6.56 -6.39 13.94
CA SER A 141 -5.78 -7.29 14.80
C SER A 141 -4.81 -8.16 13.97
N SER A 142 -5.13 -8.38 12.69
CA SER A 142 -4.30 -9.10 11.73
C SER A 142 -4.61 -8.68 10.28
N PRO A 143 -3.74 -8.97 9.30
CA PRO A 143 -4.01 -8.70 7.89
C PRO A 143 -5.18 -9.54 7.32
N ASP A 144 -5.50 -10.67 7.97
CA ASP A 144 -6.65 -11.52 7.64
C ASP A 144 -7.99 -10.81 7.94
N GLU A 145 -8.01 -9.91 8.93
CA GLU A 145 -9.19 -9.12 9.31
C GLU A 145 -9.40 -7.85 8.47
N ALA A 146 -8.41 -7.46 7.65
CA ALA A 146 -8.61 -6.35 6.71
C ALA A 146 -9.81 -6.69 5.78
N PRO A 147 -10.55 -5.71 5.24
CA PRO A 147 -11.61 -6.02 4.28
C PRO A 147 -11.03 -6.55 2.94
N ALA A 148 -11.82 -7.31 2.20
CA ALA A 148 -11.41 -8.03 1.00
C ALA A 148 -11.19 -7.12 -0.22
#